data_AF-A0A7X5D1P5-F1
#
_entry.id   AF-A0A7X5D1P5-F1
#
_cell.length_a   1.000
_cell.length_b   1.000
_cell.length_c   1.000
_cell.angle_alpha   90.00
_cell.angle_beta   90.00
_cell.angle_gamma   90.00
#
_symmetry.space_group_name_H-M   'P 1'
#
loop_
_entity.id
_entity.type
_entity.pdbx_description
1 polymer ?
#
loop_
_entity_poly.entity_id
_entity_poly.type
_entity_poly.pdbx_seq_one_letter_code
_entity_poly.pdbx_strand_id
1 'polypeptide(L)'
;MKKLICLILSLCILCNIPIIQIFAEQIEQNTIKWHNITLTPSPYTEKDFDNSGAVTLRTEYSKYNYDVENITYIFQNNTAMSPTFGIDTELEIYLNEQWYQISLHRSIDDVGFTLNAKSEAKNMFEWNIEDYDLSEGKYRMIKELSDMQYGKMGAFGKKKYYAVFEIKNLTAQKSIPQHTIMWNDMELKSTKYSKQDFDRSNDVEFYTQHTVYDKDIKRIAYMIENHTALELNYGYHDELEVFLNGEWYEIPLHRDIDDTAMTLRANGKIGDVFYWNIEDYNLPEGKYRMIKALNDFVGGVAGEFGKRRYYAVFEIGDSQYTNDTPYGYDKLEHLPKEYTQQMAIKNDDVVLIEGGKSINTGNIQYFMEDVALGLPSFLRITRYLKNGDVIITDLEYTNWGDAWTKGFGYEYYYTCDSTRTKNNTITTEVYPYIITDGNNAYLSHWSSWENKQNYQGESIKYLFSKSNGQLAENAIKQIENDMKERMNRQSTEYKMLKRGKEYHDCDTFYFRKDESTEYVLQMERNKGRKNPQITDIKWYDEGRFLIKLVSDDRKECYSVLYDIRYKSVTEC
;
A
#
# COMPACT_ATOMS: atom_id res chain seq x y z
N MET A 1 28.13 20.57 60.14
CA MET A 1 26.88 20.72 59.34
C MET A 1 25.70 21.28 60.13
N LYS A 2 25.23 20.68 61.25
CA LYS A 2 24.06 21.20 62.00
C LYS A 2 24.17 22.65 62.50
N LYS A 3 25.36 23.10 62.93
CA LYS A 3 25.58 24.49 63.38
C LYS A 3 25.60 25.53 62.24
N LEU A 4 25.92 25.11 61.01
CA LEU A 4 25.93 25.98 59.83
C LEU A 4 24.50 26.21 59.30
N ILE A 5 23.67 25.17 59.36
CA ILE A 5 22.26 25.21 58.95
C ILE A 5 21.44 26.11 59.89
N CYS A 6 21.69 26.07 61.21
CA CYS A 6 21.04 27.00 62.15
C CYS A 6 21.43 28.46 61.91
N LEU A 7 22.67 28.75 61.54
CA LEU A 7 23.13 30.13 61.28
C LEU A 7 22.45 30.71 60.03
N ILE A 8 22.28 29.90 58.98
CA ILE A 8 21.61 30.28 57.73
C ILE A 8 20.10 30.48 57.96
N LEU A 9 19.45 29.61 58.74
CA LEU A 9 18.05 29.76 59.12
C LEU A 9 17.80 31.02 59.97
N SER A 10 18.70 31.36 60.88
CA SER A 10 18.61 32.59 61.67
C SER A 10 18.82 33.85 60.82
N LEU A 11 19.70 33.80 59.81
CA LEU A 11 19.91 34.93 58.88
C LEU A 11 18.70 35.16 57.96
N CYS A 12 18.08 34.09 57.44
CA CYS A 12 16.90 34.21 56.56
C CYS A 12 15.66 34.76 57.29
N ILE A 13 15.49 34.45 58.58
CA ILE A 13 14.40 34.99 59.40
C ILE A 13 14.62 36.49 59.72
N LEU A 14 15.88 36.92 59.88
CA LEU A 14 16.24 38.33 60.12
C LEU A 14 16.13 39.21 58.86
N CYS A 15 16.27 38.62 57.66
CA CYS A 15 16.23 39.34 56.38
C CYS A 15 14.90 39.26 55.63
N ASN A 16 13.87 38.62 56.20
CA ASN A 16 12.54 38.49 55.58
C ASN A 16 12.55 37.90 54.16
N ILE A 17 13.53 37.01 53.88
CA ILE A 17 13.62 36.32 52.60
C ILE A 17 12.78 35.05 52.70
N PRO A 18 11.69 34.89 51.94
CA PRO A 18 10.88 33.69 51.97
C PRO A 18 11.73 32.49 51.50
N ILE A 19 11.80 31.44 52.32
CA ILE A 19 12.59 30.22 52.06
C ILE A 19 12.25 29.56 50.71
N ILE A 20 11.03 29.80 50.20
CA ILE A 20 10.56 29.34 48.89
C ILE A 20 11.36 29.97 47.74
N GLN A 21 11.87 31.18 47.89
CA GLN A 21 12.58 31.92 46.84
C GLN A 21 14.01 31.38 46.62
N ILE A 22 14.65 30.87 47.67
CA ILE A 22 15.99 30.25 47.60
C ILE A 22 15.95 28.92 46.83
N PHE A 23 14.87 28.13 46.95
CA PHE A 23 14.72 26.89 46.17
C PHE A 23 14.30 27.14 44.72
N ALA A 24 13.52 28.19 44.44
CA ALA A 24 13.14 28.56 43.08
C ALA A 24 14.33 29.13 42.28
N GLU A 25 15.15 30.00 42.87
CA GLU A 25 16.37 30.53 42.22
C GLU A 25 17.43 29.45 41.95
N GLN A 26 17.51 28.41 42.79
CA GLN A 26 18.47 27.32 42.60
C GLN A 26 18.05 26.33 41.49
N ILE A 27 16.75 26.27 41.15
CA ILE A 27 16.22 25.54 40.00
C ILE A 27 16.41 26.34 38.70
N GLU A 28 16.21 27.67 38.73
CA GLU A 28 16.49 28.54 37.58
C GLU A 28 17.97 28.56 37.17
N GLN A 29 18.90 28.30 38.10
CA GLN A 29 20.34 28.24 37.79
C GLN A 29 20.81 26.93 37.13
N ASN A 30 19.99 25.87 37.10
CA ASN A 30 20.39 24.56 36.56
C ASN A 30 19.56 24.08 35.37
N THR A 31 18.56 24.84 34.93
CA THR A 31 17.88 24.60 33.66
C THR A 31 18.68 25.24 32.53
N ILE A 32 18.87 24.51 31.44
CA ILE A 32 19.55 25.04 30.25
C ILE A 32 18.55 25.14 29.11
N LYS A 33 18.59 26.27 28.40
CA LYS A 33 17.94 26.36 27.09
C LYS A 33 18.88 25.76 26.06
N TRP A 34 18.43 24.69 25.43
CA TRP A 34 19.16 24.02 24.38
C TRP A 34 18.24 23.92 23.17
N HIS A 35 18.58 24.70 22.13
CA HIS A 35 17.66 25.05 21.06
C HIS A 35 16.35 25.66 21.63
N ASN A 36 15.19 25.13 21.22
CA ASN A 36 13.87 25.59 21.69
C ASN A 36 13.37 24.84 22.93
N ILE A 37 14.17 23.94 23.51
CA ILE A 37 13.78 23.09 24.64
C ILE A 37 14.39 23.61 25.94
N THR A 38 13.60 23.62 27.01
CA THR A 38 14.10 23.81 28.37
C THR A 38 14.45 22.45 28.94
N LEU A 39 15.73 22.21 29.20
CA LEU A 39 16.21 20.97 29.75
C LEU A 39 16.35 21.06 31.28
N THR A 40 15.85 20.05 31.99
CA THR A 40 16.01 19.93 33.44
C THR A 40 17.10 18.90 33.77
N PRO A 41 17.89 19.10 34.83
CA PRO A 41 18.82 18.08 35.31
C PRO A 41 18.14 16.71 35.49
N SER A 42 18.83 15.64 35.09
CA SER A 42 18.33 14.28 35.32
C SER A 42 17.99 14.07 36.79
N PRO A 43 16.80 13.52 37.12
CA PRO A 43 16.46 13.14 38.48
C PRO A 43 17.17 11.83 38.90
N TYR A 44 17.90 11.18 38.00
CA TYR A 44 18.50 9.86 38.21
C TYR A 44 20.00 9.91 38.44
N THR A 45 20.45 8.98 39.27
CA THR A 45 21.85 8.60 39.48
C THR A 45 22.08 7.17 39.00
N GLU A 46 23.33 6.74 38.86
CA GLU A 46 23.66 5.35 38.47
C GLU A 46 23.07 4.27 39.40
N LYS A 47 22.67 4.63 40.63
CA LYS A 47 22.05 3.70 41.59
C LYS A 47 20.57 3.43 41.30
N ASP A 48 19.93 4.27 40.49
CA ASP A 48 18.51 4.15 40.15
C ASP A 48 18.28 3.13 39.03
N PHE A 49 19.35 2.71 38.36
CA PHE A 49 19.31 1.75 37.26
C PHE A 49 19.83 0.38 37.68
N ASP A 50 19.13 -0.68 37.24
CA ASP A 50 19.58 -2.05 37.48
C ASP A 50 20.70 -2.40 36.49
N ASN A 51 21.91 -2.53 37.03
CA ASN A 51 23.12 -2.90 36.30
C ASN A 51 23.59 -4.34 36.61
N SER A 52 22.71 -5.20 37.12
CA SER A 52 23.05 -6.58 37.51
C SER A 52 23.33 -7.51 36.31
N GLY A 53 22.93 -7.11 35.10
CA GLY A 53 22.95 -7.96 33.90
C GLY A 53 21.82 -8.99 33.83
N ALA A 54 20.92 -9.01 34.82
CA ALA A 54 19.74 -9.87 34.84
C ALA A 54 18.77 -9.53 33.70
N VAL A 55 18.63 -8.23 33.41
CA VAL A 55 18.02 -7.70 32.19
C VAL A 55 18.97 -6.62 31.67
N THR A 56 19.15 -6.52 30.35
CA THR A 56 19.92 -5.44 29.73
C THR A 56 19.06 -4.72 28.70
N LEU A 57 19.19 -3.39 28.64
CA LEU A 57 18.60 -2.55 27.61
C LEU A 57 19.72 -2.04 26.71
N ARG A 58 19.57 -2.23 25.41
CA ARG A 58 20.45 -1.64 24.39
C ARG A 58 19.61 -1.12 23.23
N THR A 59 20.17 -0.26 22.42
CA THR A 59 19.59 0.09 21.11
C THR A 59 20.24 -0.78 20.02
N GLU A 60 19.63 -0.86 18.84
CA GLU A 60 20.16 -1.66 17.73
C GLU A 60 21.53 -1.16 17.24
N TYR A 61 21.79 0.14 17.37
CA TYR A 61 23.06 0.78 17.07
C TYR A 61 23.54 1.65 18.23
N SER A 62 24.85 1.76 18.43
CA SER A 62 25.42 2.71 19.39
C SER A 62 25.49 4.13 18.85
N LYS A 63 25.27 4.31 17.54
CA LYS A 63 25.34 5.59 16.83
C LYS A 63 24.27 5.64 15.74
N TYR A 64 23.59 6.76 15.63
CA TYR A 64 22.60 7.05 14.59
C TYR A 64 22.97 8.34 13.87
N ASN A 65 22.46 8.46 12.64
CA ASN A 65 22.54 9.72 11.93
C ASN A 65 21.51 10.72 12.50
N TYR A 66 21.71 12.02 12.27
CA TYR A 66 20.84 13.07 12.83
C TYR A 66 19.41 13.06 12.26
N ASP A 67 19.20 12.41 11.11
CA ASP A 67 17.91 12.25 10.44
C ASP A 67 17.19 10.96 10.85
N VAL A 68 17.61 10.31 11.95
CA VAL A 68 16.96 9.09 12.42
C VAL A 68 15.53 9.37 12.88
N GLU A 69 14.57 8.76 12.21
CA GLU A 69 13.14 8.89 12.56
C GLU A 69 12.73 7.94 13.70
N ASN A 70 13.44 6.81 13.84
CA ASN A 70 13.07 5.72 14.73
C ASN A 70 14.29 5.02 15.34
N ILE A 71 14.21 4.67 16.62
CA ILE A 71 15.25 3.93 17.34
C ILE A 71 14.67 2.63 17.90
N THR A 72 15.25 1.49 17.54
CA THR A 72 14.85 0.17 18.06
C THR A 72 15.56 -0.14 19.38
N TYR A 73 14.81 -0.22 20.46
CA TYR A 73 15.35 -0.67 21.74
C TYR A 73 15.09 -2.15 21.97
N ILE A 74 16.08 -2.79 22.58
CA ILE A 74 16.20 -4.22 22.72
C ILE A 74 16.43 -4.57 24.19
N PHE A 75 15.46 -5.25 24.78
CA PHE A 75 15.58 -5.87 26.08
C PHE A 75 16.05 -7.30 25.95
N GLN A 76 17.13 -7.66 26.63
CA GLN A 76 17.53 -9.05 26.83
C GLN A 76 17.20 -9.45 28.26
N ASN A 77 16.32 -10.44 28.45
CA ASN A 77 15.94 -10.96 29.75
C ASN A 77 16.68 -12.27 30.05
N ASN A 78 17.60 -12.24 31.01
CA ASN A 78 18.33 -13.42 31.47
C ASN A 78 17.69 -14.05 32.71
N THR A 79 16.51 -13.59 33.14
CA THR A 79 15.80 -14.12 34.31
C THR A 79 14.77 -15.17 33.91
N ALA A 80 14.23 -15.88 34.91
CA ALA A 80 13.09 -16.78 34.76
C ALA A 80 11.73 -16.05 34.92
N MET A 81 11.73 -14.73 35.07
CA MET A 81 10.54 -13.92 35.31
C MET A 81 10.14 -13.17 34.03
N SER A 82 8.86 -12.80 33.91
CA SER A 82 8.33 -12.08 32.74
C SER A 82 7.77 -10.71 33.14
N PRO A 83 8.62 -9.69 33.36
CA PRO A 83 8.15 -8.34 33.68
C PRO A 83 7.47 -7.66 32.49
N THR A 84 6.69 -6.62 32.76
CA THR A 84 6.04 -5.77 31.78
C THR A 84 6.66 -4.38 31.73
N PHE A 85 6.49 -3.68 30.61
CA PHE A 85 6.93 -2.30 30.40
C PHE A 85 5.95 -1.57 29.48
N GLY A 86 5.80 -0.25 29.66
CA GLY A 86 4.89 0.57 28.84
C GLY A 86 5.53 1.10 27.57
N ILE A 87 4.74 1.82 26.75
CA ILE A 87 5.23 2.60 25.61
C ILE A 87 6.07 3.82 26.06
N ASP A 88 5.77 4.35 27.25
CA ASP A 88 6.46 5.51 27.83
C ASP A 88 7.97 5.33 27.86
N THR A 89 8.66 6.31 27.30
CA THR A 89 10.11 6.32 27.20
C THR A 89 10.59 7.66 27.68
N GLU A 90 11.39 7.64 28.73
CA GLU A 90 12.07 8.84 29.20
C GLU A 90 13.35 8.99 28.39
N LEU A 91 13.67 10.22 27.95
CA LEU A 91 14.86 10.49 27.16
C LEU A 91 15.71 11.57 27.83
N GLU A 92 17.02 11.37 27.82
CA GLU A 92 17.96 12.34 28.34
C GLU A 92 19.14 12.56 27.40
N ILE A 93 19.69 13.77 27.41
CA ILE A 93 20.89 14.17 26.68
C ILE A 93 22.03 14.49 27.65
N TYR A 94 23.24 14.11 27.29
CA TYR A 94 24.46 14.38 28.05
C TYR A 94 25.11 15.67 27.55
N LEU A 95 25.11 16.71 28.39
CA LEU A 95 25.67 18.03 28.12
C LEU A 95 26.49 18.49 29.33
N ASN A 96 27.62 19.16 29.12
CA ASN A 96 28.43 19.74 30.21
C ASN A 96 28.72 18.75 31.36
N GLU A 97 29.11 17.53 31.01
CA GLU A 97 29.41 16.43 31.94
C GLU A 97 28.21 15.90 32.78
N GLN A 98 26.98 16.29 32.44
CA GLN A 98 25.76 15.94 33.16
C GLN A 98 24.62 15.51 32.24
N TRP A 99 23.75 14.63 32.73
CA TRP A 99 22.51 14.23 32.04
C TRP A 99 21.38 15.23 32.29
N TYR A 100 20.64 15.55 31.24
CA TYR A 100 19.46 16.40 31.29
C TYR A 100 18.27 15.72 30.63
N GLN A 101 17.11 15.83 31.27
CA GLN A 101 15.85 15.28 30.79
C GLN A 101 15.28 16.11 29.64
N ILE A 102 14.81 15.40 28.61
CA ILE A 102 14.03 15.94 27.52
C ILE A 102 12.56 15.67 27.84
N SER A 103 11.78 16.73 28.04
CA SER A 103 10.34 16.62 28.29
C SER A 103 9.63 16.28 26.98
N LEU A 104 9.30 15.00 26.80
CA LEU A 104 8.44 14.54 25.73
C LEU A 104 6.99 14.73 26.17
N HIS A 105 6.22 15.55 25.47
CA HIS A 105 4.77 15.63 25.69
C HIS A 105 4.15 14.46 24.92
N ARG A 106 3.48 13.56 25.65
CA ARG A 106 2.72 12.47 25.05
C ARG A 106 1.36 12.43 25.72
N SER A 107 0.30 12.56 24.94
CA SER A 107 -1.03 12.08 25.30
C SER A 107 -1.17 10.72 24.65
N ILE A 108 -1.28 9.60 25.38
CA ILE A 108 -1.94 8.33 24.97
C ILE A 108 -1.94 7.35 26.16
N ASP A 109 -2.93 6.45 26.13
CA ASP A 109 -3.36 5.40 27.07
C ASP A 109 -2.32 4.31 27.42
N ASP A 110 -2.51 3.69 28.59
CA ASP A 110 -1.70 2.61 29.21
C ASP A 110 -1.59 1.34 28.33
N VAL A 111 -0.71 1.32 27.32
CA VAL A 111 -0.33 0.11 26.58
C VAL A 111 0.87 -0.58 27.25
N GLY A 112 0.68 -1.82 27.70
CA GLY A 112 1.70 -2.63 28.38
C GLY A 112 2.22 -3.81 27.54
N PHE A 113 3.53 -3.91 27.40
CA PHE A 113 4.24 -5.02 26.75
C PHE A 113 4.78 -6.01 27.79
N THR A 114 4.90 -7.29 27.43
CA THR A 114 5.51 -8.33 28.29
C THR A 114 6.88 -8.75 27.76
N LEU A 115 7.90 -8.71 28.60
CA LEU A 115 9.23 -9.25 28.31
C LEU A 115 9.32 -10.68 28.86
N ASN A 116 9.19 -11.68 28.00
CA ASN A 116 9.16 -13.09 28.44
C ASN A 116 10.49 -13.52 29.12
N ALA A 117 10.39 -14.50 30.01
CA ALA A 117 11.54 -15.15 30.62
C ALA A 117 12.52 -15.70 29.56
N LYS A 118 13.82 -15.53 29.79
CA LYS A 118 14.90 -16.03 28.92
C LYS A 118 14.75 -15.63 27.44
N SER A 119 14.22 -14.44 27.17
CA SER A 119 13.92 -13.98 25.81
C SER A 119 14.47 -12.59 25.52
N GLU A 120 14.36 -12.19 24.26
CA GLU A 120 14.60 -10.83 23.82
C GLU A 120 13.26 -10.19 23.41
N ALA A 121 13.07 -8.91 23.71
CA ALA A 121 11.98 -8.10 23.16
C ALA A 121 12.56 -6.87 22.46
N LYS A 122 12.08 -6.60 21.24
CA LYS A 122 12.45 -5.44 20.42
C LYS A 122 11.23 -4.55 20.25
N ASN A 123 11.40 -3.25 20.45
CA ASN A 123 10.35 -2.26 20.26
C ASN A 123 10.94 -0.97 19.72
N MET A 124 10.10 -0.14 19.11
CA MET A 124 10.51 1.09 18.49
C MET A 124 10.16 2.29 19.37
N PHE A 125 11.10 3.22 19.46
CA PHE A 125 10.88 4.56 19.93
C PHE A 125 10.79 5.46 18.69
N GLU A 126 9.57 5.83 18.32
CA GLU A 126 9.33 6.81 17.26
C GLU A 126 9.59 8.22 17.81
N TRP A 127 10.36 8.97 17.05
CA TRP A 127 10.79 10.30 17.42
C TRP A 127 9.84 11.38 16.88
N ASN A 128 9.13 11.12 15.77
CA ASN A 128 8.28 12.09 15.07
C ASN A 128 6.90 12.30 15.72
N ILE A 129 6.87 12.52 17.03
CA ILE A 129 5.68 12.95 17.76
C ILE A 129 6.03 14.33 18.32
N GLU A 130 5.48 15.37 17.68
CA GLU A 130 5.45 16.78 18.15
C GLU A 130 6.72 17.63 17.94
N ASP A 131 7.06 17.97 16.69
CA ASP A 131 7.86 19.16 16.31
C ASP A 131 9.32 19.27 16.81
N TYR A 132 9.96 18.16 17.21
CA TYR A 132 11.37 18.17 17.62
C TYR A 132 12.22 17.20 16.80
N ASP A 133 13.42 17.62 16.38
CA ASP A 133 14.48 16.79 15.79
C ASP A 133 15.57 16.50 16.84
N LEU A 134 16.06 15.25 16.93
CA LEU A 134 17.21 14.95 17.78
C LEU A 134 18.44 15.58 17.14
N SER A 135 18.98 16.63 17.76
CA SER A 135 20.25 17.15 17.26
C SER A 135 21.42 16.21 17.62
N GLU A 136 22.61 16.54 17.15
CA GLU A 136 23.80 15.78 17.54
C GLU A 136 24.01 15.80 19.06
N GLY A 137 24.39 14.66 19.62
CA GLY A 137 24.57 14.52 21.05
C GLY A 137 24.72 13.07 21.50
N LYS A 138 25.07 12.90 22.77
CA LYS A 138 25.04 11.61 23.44
C LYS A 138 23.75 11.53 24.24
N TYR A 139 22.96 10.50 24.01
CA TYR A 139 21.64 10.31 24.58
C TYR A 139 21.58 9.05 25.42
N ARG A 140 20.64 9.02 26.35
CA ARG A 140 20.18 7.76 26.95
C ARG A 140 18.67 7.71 26.95
N MET A 141 18.13 6.59 26.50
CA MET A 141 16.73 6.27 26.72
C MET A 141 16.60 5.47 28.01
N ILE A 142 15.53 5.73 28.76
CA ILE A 142 15.24 5.12 30.04
C ILE A 142 13.89 4.45 29.95
N LYS A 143 13.84 3.20 30.40
CA LYS A 143 12.63 2.38 30.44
C LYS A 143 12.49 1.73 31.80
N GLU A 144 11.26 1.62 32.25
CA GLU A 144 10.92 1.00 33.52
C GLU A 144 10.19 -0.31 33.29
N LEU A 145 10.66 -1.35 33.97
CA LEU A 145 10.03 -2.67 33.99
C LEU A 145 9.43 -2.90 35.37
N SER A 146 8.26 -3.53 35.40
CA SER A 146 7.67 -4.00 36.64
C SER A 146 6.98 -5.34 36.45
N ASP A 147 6.81 -6.10 37.52
CA ASP A 147 5.89 -7.24 37.55
C ASP A 147 4.59 -6.91 38.30
N MET A 148 4.20 -5.62 38.29
CA MET A 148 3.01 -5.18 38.99
C MET A 148 1.76 -5.75 38.32
N GLN A 149 1.00 -6.55 39.06
CA GLN A 149 -0.30 -7.06 38.64
C GLN A 149 -1.36 -6.69 39.66
N TYR A 150 -2.44 -6.05 39.21
CA TYR A 150 -3.57 -5.62 40.06
C TYR A 150 -3.13 -4.86 41.32
N GLY A 151 -2.14 -3.97 41.18
CA GLY A 151 -1.59 -3.16 42.28
C GLY A 151 -0.68 -3.89 43.27
N LYS A 152 -0.32 -5.16 43.01
CA LYS A 152 0.64 -5.92 43.82
C LYS A 152 1.95 -6.10 43.07
N MET A 153 3.05 -5.77 43.75
CA MET A 153 4.40 -5.98 43.26
C MET A 153 4.81 -7.44 43.46
N GLY A 154 5.38 -8.07 42.45
CA GLY A 154 5.93 -9.42 42.55
C GLY A 154 7.40 -9.42 42.94
N ALA A 155 8.05 -10.57 42.72
CA ALA A 155 9.44 -10.81 43.11
C ALA A 155 10.47 -10.11 42.20
N PHE A 156 10.11 -9.78 40.96
CA PHE A 156 10.96 -8.99 40.07
C PHE A 156 11.05 -7.55 40.57
N GLY A 157 9.93 -7.02 41.09
CA GLY A 157 9.86 -5.66 41.59
C GLY A 157 9.71 -4.63 40.47
N LYS A 158 10.16 -3.41 40.74
CA LYS A 158 10.11 -2.28 39.81
C LYS A 158 11.53 -1.76 39.60
N LYS A 159 11.98 -1.70 38.35
CA LYS A 159 13.40 -1.47 38.00
C LYS A 159 13.52 -0.61 36.75
N LYS A 160 14.46 0.33 36.75
CA LYS A 160 14.78 1.15 35.57
C LYS A 160 16.03 0.64 34.88
N TYR A 161 16.05 0.78 33.56
CA TYR A 161 17.16 0.44 32.68
C TYR A 161 17.38 1.59 31.72
N TYR A 162 18.61 1.74 31.25
CA TYR A 162 18.92 2.71 30.19
C TYR A 162 19.75 2.08 29.07
N ALA A 163 19.60 2.62 27.87
CA ALA A 163 20.52 2.40 26.76
C ALA A 163 21.11 3.72 26.32
N VAL A 164 22.43 3.74 26.12
CA VAL A 164 23.17 4.92 25.66
C VAL A 164 23.43 4.80 24.17
N PHE A 165 23.18 5.88 23.44
CA PHE A 165 23.49 6.00 22.02
C PHE A 165 23.98 7.41 21.69
N GLU A 166 24.56 7.59 20.52
CA GLU A 166 24.95 8.90 20.00
C GLU A 166 24.17 9.23 18.75
N ILE A 167 23.67 10.46 18.65
CA ILE A 167 23.23 11.06 17.40
C ILE A 167 24.40 11.90 16.88
N LYS A 168 24.82 11.65 15.65
CA LYS A 168 25.91 12.39 14.99
C LYS A 168 25.54 12.61 13.54
N ASN A 169 26.09 13.63 12.91
CA ASN A 169 26.12 13.70 11.46
C ASN A 169 27.12 12.66 10.93
N LEU A 170 26.61 11.44 10.72
CA LEU A 170 27.34 10.36 10.08
C LEU A 170 27.46 10.60 8.57
N THR A 171 26.70 11.56 8.03
CA THR A 171 26.79 12.07 6.67
C THR A 171 28.04 12.94 6.43
N ALA A 172 28.85 13.34 7.42
CA ALA A 172 30.12 14.03 7.14
C ALA A 172 31.17 13.14 6.41
N GLN A 173 30.96 11.82 6.36
CA GLN A 173 31.70 10.89 5.50
C GLN A 173 30.83 10.27 4.37
N LYS A 174 29.56 10.67 4.27
CA LYS A 174 28.54 10.13 3.36
C LYS A 174 27.71 11.18 2.61
N SER A 175 28.03 12.47 2.73
CA SER A 175 27.33 13.52 2.03
C SER A 175 27.69 13.41 0.56
N ILE A 176 26.81 12.77 -0.21
CA ILE A 176 26.68 13.11 -1.62
C ILE A 176 26.41 14.62 -1.61
N PRO A 177 27.22 15.46 -2.28
CA PRO A 177 26.99 16.90 -2.31
C PRO A 177 25.57 17.16 -2.80
N GLN A 178 24.69 17.60 -1.90
CA GLN A 178 23.33 17.91 -2.29
C GLN A 178 23.36 19.20 -3.09
N HIS A 179 23.07 19.07 -4.37
CA HIS A 179 23.01 20.18 -5.30
C HIS A 179 21.73 20.07 -6.11
N THR A 180 21.22 21.23 -6.53
CA THR A 180 20.07 21.31 -7.39
C THR A 180 20.52 21.56 -8.83
N ILE A 181 19.77 21.01 -9.76
CA ILE A 181 19.93 21.29 -11.19
C ILE A 181 18.58 21.71 -11.77
N MET A 182 18.62 22.56 -12.79
CA MET A 182 17.45 22.85 -13.60
C MET A 182 17.43 21.87 -14.77
N TRP A 183 16.31 21.15 -14.93
CA TRP A 183 16.09 20.23 -16.02
C TRP A 183 14.66 20.32 -16.52
N ASN A 184 14.47 20.78 -17.76
CA ASN A 184 13.15 21.02 -18.37
C ASN A 184 12.22 21.83 -17.44
N ASP A 185 12.72 22.97 -16.97
CA ASP A 185 12.04 23.89 -16.05
C ASP A 185 11.68 23.32 -14.66
N MET A 186 12.13 22.10 -14.35
CA MET A 186 12.04 21.51 -13.01
C MET A 186 13.35 21.72 -12.25
N GLU A 187 13.26 22.16 -11.00
CA GLU A 187 14.37 22.12 -10.06
C GLU A 187 14.44 20.73 -9.43
N LEU A 188 15.49 19.97 -9.75
CA LEU A 188 15.69 18.64 -9.23
C LEU A 188 16.74 18.64 -8.12
N LYS A 189 16.49 17.89 -7.04
CA LYS A 189 17.46 17.68 -5.97
C LYS A 189 18.24 16.40 -6.25
N SER A 190 19.56 16.41 -6.05
CA SER A 190 20.34 15.18 -6.09
C SER A 190 19.77 14.13 -5.12
N THR A 191 19.84 12.85 -5.49
CA THR A 191 19.33 11.74 -4.71
C THR A 191 19.76 11.80 -3.24
N LYS A 192 18.82 11.50 -2.34
CA LYS A 192 19.10 11.29 -0.92
C LYS A 192 19.65 9.90 -0.63
N TYR A 193 19.75 9.03 -1.64
CA TYR A 193 20.13 7.62 -1.49
C TYR A 193 21.52 7.30 -1.99
N SER A 194 22.24 6.55 -1.18
CA SER A 194 23.45 5.82 -1.55
C SER A 194 23.13 4.44 -2.12
N LYS A 195 24.14 3.80 -2.72
CA LYS A 195 24.02 2.43 -3.26
C LYS A 195 23.66 1.37 -2.21
N GLN A 196 23.96 1.64 -0.95
CA GLN A 196 23.73 0.74 0.19
C GLN A 196 22.33 0.86 0.77
N ASP A 197 21.57 1.90 0.43
CA ASP A 197 20.22 2.11 0.95
C ASP A 197 19.17 1.21 0.27
N PHE A 198 19.57 0.56 -0.83
CA PHE A 198 18.75 -0.38 -1.58
C PHE A 198 19.17 -1.82 -1.29
N ASP A 199 18.20 -2.64 -0.94
CA ASP A 199 18.40 -4.07 -0.71
C ASP A 199 18.69 -4.80 -2.03
N ARG A 200 19.52 -5.85 -1.95
CA ARG A 200 20.01 -6.63 -3.10
C ARG A 200 20.01 -8.13 -2.82
N SER A 201 19.25 -8.59 -1.82
CA SER A 201 19.22 -10.01 -1.45
C SER A 201 18.38 -10.86 -2.42
N ASN A 202 17.65 -10.23 -3.34
CA ASN A 202 16.60 -10.83 -4.16
C ASN A 202 15.43 -11.41 -3.34
N ASP A 203 15.29 -10.99 -2.07
CA ASP A 203 14.12 -11.32 -1.25
C ASP A 203 12.84 -10.72 -1.82
N VAL A 204 12.97 -9.56 -2.46
CA VAL A 204 11.91 -8.87 -3.18
C VAL A 204 12.43 -8.43 -4.54
N GLU A 205 11.66 -8.69 -5.59
CA GLU A 205 11.90 -8.14 -6.92
C GLU A 205 10.91 -7.00 -7.20
N PHE A 206 11.40 -5.91 -7.76
CA PHE A 206 10.60 -4.75 -8.15
C PHE A 206 10.99 -4.31 -9.55
N TYR A 207 10.03 -4.35 -10.47
CA TYR A 207 10.27 -4.07 -11.89
C TYR A 207 9.05 -3.45 -12.56
N THR A 208 9.28 -2.78 -13.68
CA THR A 208 8.23 -2.26 -14.56
C THR A 208 7.86 -3.30 -15.62
N GLN A 209 6.63 -3.24 -16.14
CA GLN A 209 6.15 -4.19 -17.16
C GLN A 209 7.02 -4.19 -18.42
N HIS A 210 7.58 -3.03 -18.78
CA HIS A 210 8.52 -2.84 -19.88
C HIS A 210 9.73 -2.05 -19.40
N THR A 211 10.86 -2.22 -20.06
CA THR A 211 12.10 -1.51 -19.72
C THR A 211 12.24 -0.17 -20.44
N VAL A 212 11.50 0.06 -21.53
CA VAL A 212 11.54 1.29 -22.33
C VAL A 212 10.11 1.68 -22.74
N TYR A 213 9.72 2.93 -22.49
CA TYR A 213 8.41 3.49 -22.87
C TYR A 213 8.60 4.73 -23.74
N ASP A 214 7.58 5.07 -24.54
CA ASP A 214 7.64 6.25 -25.40
C ASP A 214 7.49 7.54 -24.60
N LYS A 215 8.06 8.65 -25.07
CA LYS A 215 7.95 9.97 -24.42
C LYS A 215 6.52 10.47 -24.21
N ASP A 216 5.54 9.95 -24.95
CA ASP A 216 4.14 10.32 -24.82
C ASP A 216 3.37 9.50 -23.77
N ILE A 217 3.97 8.43 -23.22
CA ILE A 217 3.33 7.56 -22.24
C ILE A 217 2.89 8.39 -21.01
N LYS A 218 1.84 7.97 -20.32
CA LYS A 218 1.28 8.70 -19.15
C LYS A 218 1.17 7.86 -17.89
N ARG A 219 1.49 6.58 -18.01
CA ARG A 219 1.36 5.58 -16.96
C ARG A 219 2.31 4.43 -17.22
N ILE A 220 2.77 3.80 -16.15
CA ILE A 220 3.64 2.64 -16.19
C ILE A 220 3.08 1.61 -15.22
N ALA A 221 2.84 0.40 -15.70
CA ALA A 221 2.54 -0.73 -14.83
C ALA A 221 3.85 -1.25 -14.20
N TYR A 222 3.77 -1.61 -12.93
CA TYR A 222 4.88 -2.18 -12.18
C TYR A 222 4.42 -3.36 -11.34
N MET A 223 5.37 -4.23 -11.00
CA MET A 223 5.13 -5.43 -10.21
C MET A 223 6.14 -5.53 -9.09
N ILE A 224 5.66 -6.05 -7.95
CA ILE A 224 6.50 -6.38 -6.81
C ILE A 224 6.26 -7.84 -6.46
N GLU A 225 7.33 -8.63 -6.44
CA GLU A 225 7.31 -10.04 -6.06
C GLU A 225 8.03 -10.20 -4.71
N ASN A 226 7.36 -10.83 -3.76
CA ASN A 226 7.91 -11.15 -2.46
C ASN A 226 8.28 -12.63 -2.43
N HIS A 227 9.57 -12.94 -2.41
CA HIS A 227 10.08 -14.32 -2.33
C HIS A 227 10.33 -14.78 -0.89
N THR A 228 9.98 -13.96 0.10
CA THR A 228 10.10 -14.31 1.51
C THR A 228 8.89 -15.12 1.99
N ALA A 229 9.07 -15.80 3.11
CA ALA A 229 7.98 -16.45 3.85
C ALA A 229 7.18 -15.46 4.72
N LEU A 230 7.51 -14.17 4.69
CA LEU A 230 6.88 -13.12 5.50
C LEU A 230 5.89 -12.32 4.67
N GLU A 231 4.83 -11.85 5.31
CA GLU A 231 3.95 -10.85 4.74
C GLU A 231 4.59 -9.46 4.89
N LEU A 232 4.58 -8.69 3.80
CA LEU A 232 5.19 -7.36 3.74
C LEU A 232 4.10 -6.30 3.53
N ASN A 233 4.38 -5.08 3.98
CA ASN A 233 3.55 -3.91 3.87
C ASN A 233 4.29 -2.82 3.08
N TYR A 234 3.55 -2.04 2.31
CA TYR A 234 4.07 -0.93 1.51
C TYR A 234 3.01 0.18 1.38
N GLY A 235 3.45 1.41 1.18
CA GLY A 235 2.55 2.56 0.98
C GLY A 235 2.23 2.83 -0.49
N TYR A 236 1.28 3.74 -0.72
CA TYR A 236 0.97 4.29 -2.06
C TYR A 236 2.02 5.29 -2.55
N HIS A 237 2.92 5.74 -1.68
CA HIS A 237 3.99 6.65 -2.05
C HIS A 237 5.05 5.90 -2.87
N ASP A 238 5.16 6.31 -4.13
CA ASP A 238 6.26 5.95 -5.01
C ASP A 238 7.17 7.17 -5.11
N GLU A 239 8.48 6.96 -5.00
CA GLU A 239 9.45 7.99 -5.31
C GLU A 239 10.01 7.75 -6.71
N LEU A 240 10.30 8.82 -7.45
CA LEU A 240 10.82 8.74 -8.81
C LEU A 240 12.11 9.56 -8.93
N GLU A 241 13.12 9.00 -9.59
CA GLU A 241 14.36 9.70 -9.87
C GLU A 241 14.77 9.55 -11.34
N VAL A 242 15.49 10.55 -11.86
CA VAL A 242 16.08 10.55 -13.20
C VAL A 242 17.60 10.55 -13.12
N PHE A 243 18.25 9.82 -14.03
CA PHE A 243 19.70 9.76 -14.14
C PHE A 243 20.22 10.80 -15.13
N LEU A 244 20.95 11.79 -14.64
CA LEU A 244 21.50 12.90 -15.41
C LEU A 244 22.97 13.07 -15.06
N ASN A 245 23.83 13.29 -16.06
CA ASN A 245 25.25 13.60 -15.86
C ASN A 245 26.03 12.63 -14.94
N GLY A 246 25.61 11.36 -14.87
CA GLY A 246 26.26 10.35 -14.04
C GLY A 246 25.67 10.17 -12.63
N GLU A 247 24.65 10.94 -12.27
CA GLU A 247 24.04 10.96 -10.94
C GLU A 247 22.51 10.88 -11.00
N TRP A 248 21.89 10.48 -9.88
CA TRP A 248 20.43 10.40 -9.76
C TRP A 248 19.88 11.67 -9.11
N TYR A 249 18.74 12.14 -9.60
CA TYR A 249 18.03 13.32 -9.08
C TYR A 249 16.56 13.00 -8.85
N GLU A 250 16.03 13.44 -7.72
CA GLU A 250 14.64 13.30 -7.30
C GLU A 250 13.71 14.14 -8.16
N ILE A 251 12.66 13.49 -8.68
CA ILE A 251 11.55 14.14 -9.35
C ILE A 251 10.49 14.45 -8.29
N PRO A 252 10.16 15.74 -8.07
CA PRO A 252 9.18 16.11 -7.07
C PRO A 252 7.78 15.66 -7.51
N LEU A 253 7.21 14.70 -6.79
CA LEU A 253 5.83 14.25 -6.99
C LEU A 253 4.93 14.91 -5.93
N HIS A 254 3.92 15.66 -6.36
CA HIS A 254 2.84 16.14 -5.49
C HIS A 254 1.80 15.04 -5.31
N ARG A 255 1.76 14.41 -4.14
CA ARG A 255 0.68 13.48 -3.76
C ARG A 255 0.24 13.76 -2.33
N ASP A 256 -0.93 14.39 -2.19
CA ASP A 256 -1.66 14.47 -0.93
C ASP A 256 -2.45 13.17 -0.72
N ILE A 257 -1.75 12.08 -0.41
CA ILE A 257 -2.38 10.78 -0.12
C ILE A 257 -1.95 10.35 1.27
N ASP A 258 -2.93 10.05 2.13
CA ASP A 258 -2.68 9.43 3.44
C ASP A 258 -2.06 8.04 3.25
N ASP A 259 -0.98 7.77 3.98
CA ASP A 259 -0.17 6.55 3.89
C ASP A 259 -0.98 5.33 4.35
N THR A 260 -1.78 4.78 3.44
CA THR A 260 -2.53 3.55 3.69
C THR A 260 -1.62 2.38 3.37
N ALA A 261 -1.29 1.56 4.38
CA ALA A 261 -0.50 0.36 4.18
C ALA A 261 -1.27 -0.67 3.35
N MET A 262 -0.69 -1.07 2.22
CA MET A 262 -1.11 -2.21 1.43
C MET A 262 -0.29 -3.43 1.81
N THR A 263 -0.88 -4.61 1.67
CA THR A 263 -0.26 -5.87 2.09
C THR A 263 0.15 -6.70 0.88
N LEU A 264 1.39 -7.18 0.89
CA LEU A 264 2.00 -8.11 -0.05
C LEU A 264 2.25 -9.44 0.67
N ARG A 265 1.44 -10.45 0.34
CA ARG A 265 1.51 -11.78 0.96
C ARG A 265 2.90 -12.42 0.79
N ALA A 266 3.23 -13.32 1.71
CA ALA A 266 4.39 -14.21 1.59
C ALA A 266 4.34 -15.00 0.27
N ASN A 267 5.47 -15.10 -0.44
CA ASN A 267 5.54 -15.71 -1.78
C ASN A 267 4.52 -15.13 -2.78
N GLY A 268 4.06 -13.91 -2.53
CA GLY A 268 3.02 -13.24 -3.29
C GLY A 268 3.58 -12.29 -4.35
N LYS A 269 2.71 -11.92 -5.28
CA LYS A 269 2.97 -10.93 -6.32
C LYS A 269 1.83 -9.93 -6.33
N ILE A 270 2.15 -8.68 -6.56
CA ILE A 270 1.22 -7.58 -6.77
C ILE A 270 1.60 -6.82 -8.04
N GLY A 271 0.60 -6.24 -8.68
CA GLY A 271 0.77 -5.29 -9.76
C GLY A 271 0.02 -4.01 -9.43
N ASP A 272 0.57 -2.88 -9.85
CA ASP A 272 -0.09 -1.58 -9.74
C ASP A 272 0.38 -0.66 -10.87
N VAL A 273 -0.33 0.45 -11.06
CA VAL A 273 -0.09 1.40 -12.15
C VAL A 273 0.35 2.73 -11.56
N PHE A 274 1.58 3.10 -11.86
CA PHE A 274 2.11 4.43 -11.56
C PHE A 274 1.60 5.42 -12.60
N TYR A 275 0.84 6.41 -12.15
CA TYR A 275 0.45 7.59 -12.92
C TYR A 275 1.31 8.78 -12.48
N TRP A 276 1.82 9.56 -13.43
CA TRP A 276 2.57 10.79 -13.15
C TRP A 276 1.87 12.05 -13.64
N ASN A 277 0.60 11.96 -14.05
CA ASN A 277 -0.16 13.13 -14.49
C ASN A 277 -0.50 14.03 -13.30
N ILE A 278 0.48 14.83 -12.90
CA ILE A 278 0.33 16.03 -12.12
C ILE A 278 0.49 17.16 -13.13
N GLU A 279 -0.63 17.67 -13.63
CA GLU A 279 -0.76 19.02 -14.18
C GLU A 279 0.29 19.45 -15.23
N ASP A 280 0.33 18.73 -16.38
CA ASP A 280 0.94 19.13 -17.67
C ASP A 280 2.41 18.75 -18.01
N TYR A 281 3.07 17.86 -17.27
CA TYR A 281 4.46 17.45 -17.60
C TYR A 281 4.58 15.98 -18.07
N ASN A 282 5.06 15.79 -19.30
CA ASN A 282 5.52 14.49 -19.79
C ASN A 282 6.94 14.21 -19.27
N LEU A 283 7.25 12.95 -18.94
CA LEU A 283 8.62 12.56 -18.60
C LEU A 283 9.50 12.72 -19.85
N PRO A 284 10.57 13.54 -19.79
CA PRO A 284 11.51 13.67 -20.91
C PRO A 284 12.24 12.36 -21.23
N GLU A 285 12.92 12.31 -22.37
CA GLU A 285 13.80 11.17 -22.66
C GLU A 285 14.90 11.04 -21.59
N GLY A 286 15.15 9.81 -21.15
CA GLY A 286 16.12 9.56 -20.10
C GLY A 286 15.92 8.24 -19.38
N LYS A 287 16.82 7.98 -18.43
CA LYS A 287 16.79 6.80 -17.59
C LYS A 287 16.25 7.15 -16.21
N TYR A 288 15.31 6.35 -15.73
CA TYR A 288 14.58 6.59 -14.51
C TYR A 288 14.67 5.41 -13.56
N ARG A 289 14.41 5.67 -12.28
CA ARG A 289 14.12 4.62 -11.31
C ARG A 289 12.93 4.99 -10.44
N MET A 290 12.03 4.05 -10.27
CA MET A 290 10.96 4.12 -9.28
C MET A 290 11.43 3.41 -8.01
N ILE A 291 11.19 4.01 -6.85
CA ILE A 291 11.67 3.53 -5.55
C ILE A 291 10.47 3.24 -4.66
N LYS A 292 10.50 2.07 -4.00
CA LYS A 292 9.47 1.61 -3.07
C LYS A 292 10.10 1.13 -1.78
N ALA A 293 9.49 1.46 -0.65
CA ALA A 293 9.85 0.91 0.65
C ALA A 293 8.86 -0.20 1.05
N LEU A 294 9.40 -1.35 1.46
CA LEU A 294 8.65 -2.47 2.00
C LEU A 294 9.08 -2.75 3.43
N ASN A 295 8.16 -3.21 4.26
CA ASN A 295 8.43 -3.55 5.65
C ASN A 295 7.53 -4.68 6.17
N ASP A 296 7.84 -5.29 7.30
CA ASP A 296 6.99 -6.30 7.95
C ASP A 296 6.40 -5.79 9.26
N PHE A 297 6.07 -4.50 9.34
CA PHE A 297 5.66 -3.89 10.60
C PHE A 297 4.24 -4.32 10.98
N VAL A 298 4.06 -4.73 12.23
CA VAL A 298 2.75 -5.07 12.80
C VAL A 298 2.54 -4.23 14.04
N GLY A 299 1.53 -3.35 14.03
CA GLY A 299 1.22 -2.46 15.15
C GLY A 299 2.38 -1.52 15.54
N GLY A 300 3.15 -1.03 14.56
CA GLY A 300 4.30 -0.14 14.79
C GLY A 300 5.59 -0.85 15.23
N VAL A 301 5.60 -2.18 15.33
CA VAL A 301 6.79 -2.96 15.68
C VAL A 301 7.41 -3.57 14.43
N ALA A 302 8.70 -3.31 14.21
CA ALA A 302 9.46 -3.92 13.13
C ALA A 302 9.63 -5.44 13.35
N GLY A 303 9.32 -6.24 12.32
CA GLY A 303 9.58 -7.67 12.33
C GLY A 303 11.02 -8.00 11.92
N GLU A 304 11.25 -9.25 11.52
CA GLU A 304 12.57 -9.76 11.12
C GLU A 304 13.08 -9.12 9.82
N PHE A 305 12.18 -8.82 8.90
CA PHE A 305 12.53 -8.21 7.62
C PHE A 305 12.99 -6.75 7.79
N GLY A 306 12.36 -6.01 8.72
CA GLY A 306 12.61 -4.59 8.95
C GLY A 306 12.03 -3.73 7.83
N LYS A 307 12.52 -2.49 7.66
CA LYS A 307 12.17 -1.63 6.51
C LYS A 307 13.30 -1.65 5.49
N ARG A 308 12.99 -1.96 4.24
CA ARG A 308 13.95 -2.06 3.13
C ARG A 308 13.44 -1.28 1.93
N ARG A 309 14.37 -0.81 1.08
CA ARG A 309 14.04 -0.08 -0.15
C ARG A 309 14.50 -0.85 -1.37
N TYR A 310 13.67 -0.82 -2.40
CA TYR A 310 13.89 -1.45 -3.70
C TYR A 310 13.66 -0.43 -4.79
N TYR A 311 14.22 -0.67 -5.98
CA TYR A 311 13.96 0.18 -7.13
C TYR A 311 13.79 -0.62 -8.42
N ALA A 312 12.88 -0.15 -9.26
CA ALA A 312 12.68 -0.59 -10.63
C ALA A 312 13.29 0.45 -11.59
N VAL A 313 14.06 0.01 -12.59
CA VAL A 313 14.67 0.90 -13.60
C VAL A 313 13.92 0.80 -14.91
N PHE A 314 13.62 1.95 -15.51
CA PHE A 314 13.05 2.04 -16.85
C PHE A 314 13.63 3.23 -17.62
N GLU A 315 13.39 3.28 -18.92
CA GLU A 315 13.82 4.36 -19.79
C GLU A 315 12.62 4.96 -20.53
N ILE A 316 12.69 6.26 -20.79
CA ILE A 316 11.82 6.97 -21.72
C ILE A 316 12.64 7.28 -22.97
N GLY A 317 12.16 6.84 -24.14
CA GLY A 317 12.86 6.95 -25.42
C GLY A 317 12.03 6.35 -26.57
N ASP A 318 12.67 5.96 -27.66
CA ASP A 318 11.97 5.32 -28.78
C ASP A 318 11.38 3.96 -28.35
N SER A 319 10.06 3.86 -28.30
CA SER A 319 9.35 2.63 -27.90
C SER A 319 8.03 2.45 -28.64
N GLN A 320 7.59 1.19 -28.76
CA GLN A 320 6.26 0.84 -29.28
C GLN A 320 5.14 1.05 -28.23
N TYR A 321 5.52 1.20 -26.95
CA TYR A 321 4.60 1.40 -25.84
C TYR A 321 4.33 2.89 -25.66
N THR A 322 3.35 3.38 -26.41
CA THR A 322 2.92 4.79 -26.43
C THR A 322 1.65 4.98 -25.62
N ASN A 323 1.19 6.22 -25.42
CA ASN A 323 -0.11 6.46 -24.81
C ASN A 323 -1.29 5.94 -25.66
N ASP A 324 -1.15 5.92 -27.00
CA ASP A 324 -2.17 5.43 -27.93
C ASP A 324 -2.09 3.91 -28.16
N THR A 325 -0.89 3.32 -28.01
CA THR A 325 -0.60 1.88 -28.11
C THR A 325 0.15 1.38 -26.86
N PRO A 326 -0.46 1.47 -25.67
CA PRO A 326 0.21 1.17 -24.40
C PRO A 326 0.66 -0.29 -24.27
N TYR A 327 0.15 -1.18 -25.13
CA TYR A 327 0.50 -2.60 -25.19
C TYR A 327 1.35 -2.98 -26.41
N GLY A 328 1.73 -2.01 -27.26
CA GLY A 328 2.56 -2.24 -28.44
C GLY A 328 1.83 -2.85 -29.66
N TYR A 329 0.50 -2.96 -29.62
CA TYR A 329 -0.31 -3.48 -30.74
C TYR A 329 -0.88 -2.35 -31.59
N ASP A 330 -0.69 -2.45 -32.92
CA ASP A 330 -1.42 -1.63 -33.88
C ASP A 330 -2.92 -1.92 -33.82
N LYS A 331 -3.76 -0.91 -34.04
CA LYS A 331 -5.22 -1.08 -34.12
C LYS A 331 -5.63 -2.01 -35.26
N LEU A 332 -6.72 -2.76 -35.10
CA LEU A 332 -7.19 -3.74 -36.08
C LEU A 332 -7.42 -3.14 -37.47
N GLU A 333 -7.89 -1.88 -37.55
CA GLU A 333 -8.17 -1.21 -38.83
C GLU A 333 -6.91 -0.98 -39.68
N HIS A 334 -5.74 -0.98 -39.06
CA HIS A 334 -4.45 -0.77 -39.74
C HIS A 334 -3.80 -2.08 -40.20
N LEU A 335 -4.32 -3.23 -39.78
CA LEU A 335 -3.77 -4.52 -40.20
C LEU A 335 -4.05 -4.78 -41.69
N PRO A 336 -3.10 -5.38 -42.44
CA PRO A 336 -3.28 -5.62 -43.86
C PRO A 336 -4.45 -6.56 -44.13
N LYS A 337 -5.10 -6.41 -45.29
CA LYS A 337 -6.21 -7.29 -45.71
C LYS A 337 -5.75 -8.75 -45.79
N GLU A 338 -4.56 -8.99 -46.29
CA GLU A 338 -3.91 -10.31 -46.31
C GLU A 338 -3.05 -10.49 -45.05
N TYR A 339 -3.71 -10.71 -43.91
CA TYR A 339 -3.02 -10.91 -42.63
C TYR A 339 -2.59 -12.38 -42.46
N THR A 340 -1.37 -12.67 -42.89
CA THR A 340 -0.82 -14.04 -42.93
C THR A 340 -0.38 -14.55 -41.56
N GLN A 341 -0.28 -15.87 -41.39
CA GLN A 341 0.20 -16.49 -40.14
C GLN A 341 1.57 -15.95 -39.70
N GLN A 342 2.48 -15.70 -40.65
CA GLN A 342 3.80 -15.15 -40.35
C GLN A 342 3.72 -13.71 -39.81
N MET A 343 2.78 -12.90 -40.30
CA MET A 343 2.54 -11.55 -39.78
C MET A 343 1.97 -11.61 -38.37
N ALA A 344 0.97 -12.47 -38.13
CA ALA A 344 0.38 -12.66 -36.82
C ALA A 344 1.42 -13.12 -35.77
N ILE A 345 2.29 -14.08 -36.12
CA ILE A 345 3.39 -14.52 -35.24
C ILE A 345 4.37 -13.38 -34.95
N LYS A 346 4.72 -12.58 -35.98
CA LYS A 346 5.65 -11.45 -35.83
C LYS A 346 5.07 -10.34 -34.95
N ASN A 347 3.75 -10.15 -35.00
CA ASN A 347 3.02 -9.18 -34.20
C ASN A 347 2.64 -9.72 -32.80
N ASP A 348 3.19 -10.88 -32.42
CA ASP A 348 3.00 -11.51 -31.12
C ASP A 348 1.54 -11.92 -30.81
N ASP A 349 0.74 -12.14 -31.85
CA ASP A 349 -0.62 -12.66 -31.69
C ASP A 349 -0.59 -14.11 -31.17
N VAL A 350 -1.60 -14.48 -30.38
CA VAL A 350 -1.96 -15.89 -30.18
C VAL A 350 -2.56 -16.42 -31.48
N VAL A 351 -1.86 -17.33 -32.14
CA VAL A 351 -2.32 -17.88 -33.43
C VAL A 351 -3.02 -19.23 -33.21
N LEU A 352 -4.31 -19.27 -33.51
CA LEU A 352 -5.13 -20.48 -33.45
C LEU A 352 -5.43 -20.97 -34.87
N ILE A 353 -4.97 -22.18 -35.20
CA ILE A 353 -5.16 -22.79 -36.52
C ILE A 353 -6.16 -23.94 -36.37
N GLU A 354 -7.27 -23.87 -37.08
CA GLU A 354 -8.31 -24.90 -36.98
C GLU A 354 -7.81 -26.27 -37.51
N GLY A 355 -7.70 -27.25 -36.61
CA GLY A 355 -7.13 -28.57 -36.93
C GLY A 355 -5.60 -28.58 -37.05
N GLY A 356 -4.94 -27.48 -36.69
CA GLY A 356 -3.48 -27.33 -36.66
C GLY A 356 -2.95 -27.09 -35.24
N LYS A 357 -1.65 -26.81 -35.16
CA LYS A 357 -0.97 -26.45 -33.90
C LYS A 357 -1.13 -24.96 -33.63
N SER A 358 -1.50 -24.60 -32.40
CA SER A 358 -1.49 -23.21 -31.93
C SER A 358 -0.07 -22.70 -31.66
N ILE A 359 0.15 -21.40 -31.86
CA ILE A 359 1.46 -20.72 -31.72
C ILE A 359 1.28 -19.52 -30.76
N ASN A 360 2.36 -19.16 -30.05
CA ASN A 360 2.39 -18.06 -29.07
C ASN A 360 1.34 -18.16 -27.95
N THR A 361 0.93 -19.38 -27.58
CA THR A 361 -0.06 -19.59 -26.51
C THR A 361 0.43 -19.17 -25.11
N GLY A 362 1.72 -18.83 -24.96
CA GLY A 362 2.25 -18.21 -23.75
C GLY A 362 1.65 -16.83 -23.46
N ASN A 363 1.23 -16.10 -24.49
CA ASN A 363 0.64 -14.77 -24.32
C ASN A 363 -0.73 -14.84 -23.63
N ILE A 364 -1.43 -15.99 -23.73
CA ILE A 364 -2.64 -16.26 -22.92
C ILE A 364 -2.29 -16.26 -21.44
N GLN A 365 -1.20 -16.92 -21.05
CA GLN A 365 -0.81 -17.00 -19.65
C GLN A 365 -0.36 -15.64 -19.12
N TYR A 366 0.48 -14.91 -19.86
CA TYR A 366 0.89 -13.55 -19.46
C TYR A 366 -0.31 -12.62 -19.27
N PHE A 367 -1.27 -12.65 -20.19
CA PHE A 367 -2.51 -11.90 -20.04
C PHE A 367 -3.28 -12.27 -18.77
N MET A 368 -3.44 -13.57 -18.48
CA MET A 368 -4.14 -14.02 -17.27
C MET A 368 -3.39 -13.69 -15.97
N GLU A 369 -2.06 -13.67 -16.00
CA GLU A 369 -1.23 -13.25 -14.86
C GLU A 369 -1.42 -11.76 -14.57
N ASP A 370 -1.36 -10.90 -15.59
CA ASP A 370 -1.62 -9.47 -15.44
C ASP A 370 -3.05 -9.18 -14.95
N VAL A 371 -4.04 -9.85 -15.53
CA VAL A 371 -5.45 -9.75 -15.13
C VAL A 371 -5.64 -10.13 -13.66
N ALA A 372 -5.00 -11.19 -13.18
CA ALA A 372 -5.08 -11.61 -11.79
C ALA A 372 -4.43 -10.61 -10.82
N LEU A 373 -3.45 -9.85 -11.29
CA LEU A 373 -2.84 -8.74 -10.55
C LEU A 373 -3.65 -7.44 -10.65
N GLY A 374 -4.73 -7.41 -11.45
CA GLY A 374 -5.51 -6.20 -11.69
C GLY A 374 -4.77 -5.16 -12.54
N LEU A 375 -3.80 -5.59 -13.34
CA LEU A 375 -3.07 -4.73 -14.26
C LEU A 375 -3.80 -4.61 -15.60
N PRO A 376 -3.82 -3.42 -16.24
CA PRO A 376 -4.26 -3.32 -17.62
C PRO A 376 -3.43 -4.24 -18.51
N SER A 377 -4.08 -5.03 -19.35
CA SER A 377 -3.41 -5.99 -20.22
C SER A 377 -4.16 -6.21 -21.52
N PHE A 378 -3.49 -6.80 -22.51
CA PHE A 378 -4.00 -6.95 -23.86
C PHE A 378 -3.60 -8.30 -24.46
N LEU A 379 -4.54 -8.90 -25.18
CA LEU A 379 -4.36 -10.16 -25.87
C LEU A 379 -4.97 -10.09 -27.27
N ARG A 380 -4.14 -10.23 -28.30
CA ARG A 380 -4.61 -10.44 -29.68
C ARG A 380 -4.66 -11.92 -30.00
N ILE A 381 -5.81 -12.40 -30.46
CA ILE A 381 -6.03 -13.78 -30.92
C ILE A 381 -6.38 -13.76 -32.41
N THR A 382 -5.52 -14.36 -33.23
CA THR A 382 -5.74 -14.50 -34.68
C THR A 382 -6.09 -15.96 -35.00
N ARG A 383 -7.29 -16.16 -35.56
CA ARG A 383 -7.82 -17.49 -35.90
C ARG A 383 -7.83 -17.70 -37.41
N TYR A 384 -7.16 -18.76 -37.86
CA TYR A 384 -7.18 -19.23 -39.24
C TYR A 384 -8.11 -20.43 -39.37
N LEU A 385 -9.22 -20.23 -40.08
CA LEU A 385 -10.27 -21.24 -40.28
C LEU A 385 -9.93 -22.13 -41.49
N LYS A 386 -10.47 -23.35 -41.53
CA LYS A 386 -10.20 -24.31 -42.64
C LYS A 386 -10.63 -23.82 -44.01
N ASN A 387 -11.61 -22.92 -44.06
CA ASN A 387 -12.11 -22.34 -45.32
C ASN A 387 -11.23 -21.19 -45.84
N GLY A 388 -10.13 -20.84 -45.13
CA GLY A 388 -9.22 -19.75 -45.48
C GLY A 388 -9.60 -18.39 -44.87
N ASP A 389 -10.73 -18.29 -44.17
CA ASP A 389 -11.13 -17.07 -43.48
C ASP A 389 -10.22 -16.79 -42.27
N VAL A 390 -10.05 -15.50 -41.96
CA VAL A 390 -9.27 -15.04 -40.81
C VAL A 390 -10.16 -14.20 -39.90
N ILE A 391 -10.14 -14.48 -38.61
CA ILE A 391 -10.81 -13.68 -37.58
C ILE A 391 -9.76 -13.20 -36.59
N ILE A 392 -9.70 -11.89 -36.34
CA ILE A 392 -8.77 -11.29 -35.39
C ILE A 392 -9.59 -10.74 -34.23
N THR A 393 -9.17 -11.05 -33.01
CA THR A 393 -9.83 -10.60 -31.80
C THR A 393 -8.82 -9.87 -30.92
N ASP A 394 -9.15 -8.64 -30.56
CA ASP A 394 -8.48 -7.92 -29.48
C ASP A 394 -9.28 -8.05 -28.21
N LEU A 395 -8.60 -8.47 -27.15
CA LEU A 395 -9.13 -8.51 -25.81
C LEU A 395 -8.30 -7.57 -24.95
N GLU A 396 -8.88 -6.44 -24.60
CA GLU A 396 -8.25 -5.47 -23.71
C GLU A 396 -8.92 -5.54 -22.34
N TYR A 397 -8.14 -5.81 -21.29
CA TYR A 397 -8.58 -5.74 -19.91
C TYR A 397 -8.15 -4.40 -19.32
N THR A 398 -9.12 -3.56 -18.98
CA THR A 398 -8.83 -2.17 -18.61
C THR A 398 -9.94 -1.52 -17.79
N ASN A 399 -9.60 -0.46 -17.05
CA ASN A 399 -10.53 0.40 -16.33
C ASN A 399 -10.46 1.87 -16.84
N TRP A 400 -10.12 2.09 -18.11
CA TRP A 400 -9.86 3.43 -18.67
C TRP A 400 -11.12 4.26 -18.95
N GLY A 401 -12.17 4.10 -18.14
CA GLY A 401 -13.38 4.91 -18.23
C GLY A 401 -13.21 6.29 -17.61
N ASP A 402 -13.91 7.27 -18.19
CA ASP A 402 -14.21 8.54 -17.55
C ASP A 402 -14.98 8.29 -16.25
N ALA A 403 -14.53 8.93 -15.16
CA ALA A 403 -14.96 8.70 -13.77
C ALA A 403 -16.48 8.84 -13.50
N TRP A 404 -17.28 9.21 -14.50
CA TRP A 404 -18.69 9.55 -14.39
C TRP A 404 -19.64 8.67 -15.20
N THR A 405 -19.18 7.90 -16.22
CA THR A 405 -20.09 7.15 -17.11
C THR A 405 -19.85 5.65 -17.21
N LYS A 406 -18.77 5.11 -16.64
CA LYS A 406 -18.47 3.67 -16.65
C LYS A 406 -18.35 3.11 -15.24
N GLY A 407 -18.87 1.90 -15.04
CA GLY A 407 -18.98 1.25 -13.73
C GLY A 407 -17.63 1.10 -13.04
N PHE A 408 -17.64 1.09 -11.71
CA PHE A 408 -16.43 0.91 -10.92
C PHE A 408 -15.90 -0.53 -11.07
N GLY A 409 -14.82 -0.72 -11.85
CA GLY A 409 -14.10 -1.99 -12.01
C GLY A 409 -13.44 -2.17 -13.38
N TYR A 410 -12.43 -3.03 -13.49
CA TYR A 410 -11.85 -3.39 -14.79
C TYR A 410 -12.85 -4.22 -15.61
N GLU A 411 -12.89 -3.96 -16.92
CA GLU A 411 -13.76 -4.63 -17.89
C GLU A 411 -12.93 -5.19 -19.06
N TYR A 412 -13.51 -6.15 -19.77
CA TYR A 412 -12.95 -6.74 -20.98
C TYR A 412 -13.58 -6.11 -22.22
N TYR A 413 -12.81 -5.32 -22.94
CA TYR A 413 -13.18 -4.76 -24.24
C TYR A 413 -12.81 -5.79 -25.31
N TYR A 414 -13.85 -6.38 -25.92
CA TYR A 414 -13.72 -7.37 -26.99
C TYR A 414 -13.96 -6.69 -28.33
N THR A 415 -12.90 -6.53 -29.13
CA THR A 415 -13.03 -6.07 -30.52
C THR A 415 -12.74 -7.21 -31.47
N CYS A 416 -13.68 -7.50 -32.37
CA CYS A 416 -13.60 -8.61 -33.32
C CYS A 416 -13.62 -8.06 -34.74
N ASP A 417 -12.54 -8.32 -35.47
CA ASP A 417 -12.43 -8.04 -36.90
C ASP A 417 -12.74 -9.33 -37.70
N SER A 418 -13.89 -9.29 -38.37
CA SER A 418 -14.36 -10.33 -39.29
C SER A 418 -14.37 -9.86 -40.75
N THR A 419 -13.67 -8.76 -41.08
CA THR A 419 -13.58 -8.20 -42.43
C THR A 419 -12.92 -9.14 -43.44
N ARG A 420 -12.13 -10.09 -42.93
CA ARG A 420 -11.49 -11.17 -43.69
C ARG A 420 -12.34 -12.44 -43.75
N THR A 421 -13.63 -12.29 -43.47
CA THR A 421 -14.68 -13.30 -43.63
C THR A 421 -15.81 -12.75 -44.51
N LYS A 422 -16.85 -13.55 -44.77
CA LYS A 422 -18.05 -13.08 -45.49
C LYS A 422 -18.87 -12.01 -44.75
N ASN A 423 -18.73 -11.87 -43.43
CA ASN A 423 -19.56 -10.98 -42.61
C ASN A 423 -19.13 -9.50 -42.68
N ASN A 424 -17.91 -9.22 -43.12
CA ASN A 424 -17.34 -7.90 -43.40
C ASN A 424 -17.53 -6.78 -42.35
N THR A 425 -17.42 -7.09 -41.05
CA THR A 425 -17.58 -6.09 -39.98
C THR A 425 -16.49 -6.14 -38.92
N ILE A 426 -16.24 -4.99 -38.29
CA ILE A 426 -15.52 -4.86 -37.02
C ILE A 426 -16.55 -4.48 -35.96
N THR A 427 -16.56 -5.17 -34.83
CA THR A 427 -17.51 -4.94 -33.73
C THR A 427 -16.78 -4.91 -32.40
N THR A 428 -17.15 -3.96 -31.54
CA THR A 428 -16.67 -3.88 -30.15
C THR A 428 -17.82 -4.13 -29.17
N GLU A 429 -17.57 -4.98 -28.20
CA GLU A 429 -18.49 -5.32 -27.12
C GLU A 429 -17.72 -5.31 -25.79
N VAL A 430 -18.40 -5.06 -24.66
CA VAL A 430 -17.76 -4.97 -23.34
C VAL A 430 -18.32 -6.06 -22.44
N TYR A 431 -17.44 -6.80 -21.78
CA TYR A 431 -17.80 -7.90 -20.90
C TYR A 431 -17.18 -7.71 -19.51
N PRO A 432 -17.93 -7.93 -18.43
CA PRO A 432 -17.40 -7.84 -17.07
C PRO A 432 -16.57 -9.07 -16.66
N TYR A 433 -16.79 -10.23 -17.29
CA TYR A 433 -16.18 -11.49 -16.82
C TYR A 433 -15.58 -12.32 -17.93
N ILE A 434 -14.51 -13.03 -17.56
CA ILE A 434 -14.06 -14.26 -18.22
C ILE A 434 -14.53 -15.46 -17.39
N ILE A 435 -15.15 -16.43 -18.07
CA ILE A 435 -15.69 -17.66 -17.48
C ILE A 435 -15.24 -18.88 -18.28
N THR A 436 -15.43 -20.07 -17.71
CA THR A 436 -15.09 -21.33 -18.36
C THR A 436 -16.15 -22.40 -18.14
N ASP A 437 -16.35 -23.25 -19.14
CA ASP A 437 -17.14 -24.50 -19.06
C ASP A 437 -16.29 -25.71 -18.61
N GLY A 438 -15.04 -25.45 -18.22
CA GLY A 438 -14.05 -26.46 -17.90
C GLY A 438 -13.23 -26.93 -19.10
N ASN A 439 -13.58 -26.58 -20.34
CA ASN A 439 -12.82 -26.91 -21.56
C ASN A 439 -12.41 -25.69 -22.39
N ASN A 440 -13.18 -24.60 -22.28
CA ASN A 440 -13.06 -23.41 -23.09
C ASN A 440 -13.23 -22.15 -22.23
N ALA A 441 -12.50 -21.11 -22.58
CA ALA A 441 -12.63 -19.79 -22.01
C ALA A 441 -13.58 -18.92 -22.84
N TYR A 442 -14.43 -18.16 -22.15
CA TYR A 442 -15.41 -17.28 -22.76
C TYR A 442 -15.50 -15.94 -22.03
N LEU A 443 -15.89 -14.91 -22.77
CA LEU A 443 -16.40 -13.68 -22.16
C LEU A 443 -17.89 -13.79 -21.90
N SER A 444 -18.33 -13.23 -20.77
CA SER A 444 -19.72 -13.28 -20.33
C SER A 444 -20.11 -12.06 -19.49
N HIS A 445 -21.40 -11.73 -19.55
CA HIS A 445 -22.05 -10.83 -18.60
C HIS A 445 -22.38 -11.51 -17.26
N TRP A 446 -22.18 -12.83 -17.18
CA TRP A 446 -22.42 -13.65 -15.99
C TRP A 446 -21.10 -14.06 -15.36
N SER A 447 -21.04 -14.02 -14.03
CA SER A 447 -19.83 -14.31 -13.26
C SER A 447 -19.42 -15.79 -13.25
N SER A 448 -20.34 -16.69 -13.61
CA SER A 448 -20.12 -18.14 -13.67
C SER A 448 -20.81 -18.82 -14.86
N TRP A 449 -20.36 -20.04 -15.16
CA TRP A 449 -20.95 -20.87 -16.21
C TRP A 449 -22.36 -21.34 -15.86
N GLU A 450 -22.58 -21.71 -14.60
CA GLU A 450 -23.87 -22.13 -14.06
C GLU A 450 -24.91 -21.01 -14.19
N ASN A 451 -24.55 -19.77 -13.84
CA ASN A 451 -25.44 -18.61 -14.00
C ASN A 451 -25.81 -18.42 -15.47
N LYS A 452 -24.81 -18.47 -16.36
CA LYS A 452 -25.04 -18.38 -17.80
C LYS A 452 -25.97 -19.49 -18.34
N GLN A 453 -25.94 -20.70 -17.77
CA GLN A 453 -26.84 -21.78 -18.18
C GLN A 453 -28.30 -21.53 -17.76
N ASN A 454 -28.51 -20.87 -16.62
CA ASN A 454 -29.83 -20.57 -16.07
C ASN A 454 -30.51 -19.40 -16.81
N TYR A 455 -29.75 -18.39 -17.23
CA TYR A 455 -30.27 -17.22 -17.94
C TYR A 455 -30.10 -17.35 -19.45
N GLN A 456 -31.00 -18.14 -20.06
CA GLN A 456 -31.02 -18.36 -21.50
C GLN A 456 -31.42 -17.08 -22.25
N GLY A 457 -30.50 -16.49 -23.02
CA GLY A 457 -30.80 -15.34 -23.88
C GLY A 457 -29.58 -14.52 -24.32
N GLU A 458 -28.53 -14.47 -23.50
CA GLU A 458 -27.33 -13.68 -23.81
C GLU A 458 -26.20 -14.54 -24.42
N SER A 459 -25.57 -14.02 -25.47
CA SER A 459 -24.45 -14.68 -26.13
C SER A 459 -23.16 -14.52 -25.34
N ILE A 460 -22.40 -15.61 -25.23
CA ILE A 460 -21.01 -15.60 -24.77
C ILE A 460 -20.07 -15.48 -25.98
N LYS A 461 -18.84 -14.97 -25.78
CA LYS A 461 -17.82 -14.94 -26.83
C LYS A 461 -16.70 -15.91 -26.50
N TYR A 462 -16.43 -16.83 -27.41
CA TYR A 462 -15.35 -17.81 -27.28
C TYR A 462 -13.97 -17.14 -27.44
N LEU A 463 -13.02 -17.50 -26.58
CA LEU A 463 -11.64 -17.05 -26.64
C LEU A 463 -10.69 -18.17 -27.09
N PHE A 464 -10.52 -19.20 -26.26
CA PHE A 464 -9.60 -20.31 -26.50
C PHE A 464 -10.02 -21.57 -25.73
N SER A 465 -9.35 -22.68 -26.00
CA SER A 465 -9.63 -24.02 -25.45
C SER A 465 -8.40 -24.65 -24.80
N LYS A 466 -8.60 -25.59 -23.88
CA LYS A 466 -7.53 -26.46 -23.34
C LYS A 466 -6.75 -27.16 -24.46
N SER A 467 -7.42 -27.46 -25.58
CA SER A 467 -6.80 -28.09 -26.75
C SER A 467 -5.75 -27.22 -27.45
N ASN A 468 -5.69 -25.92 -27.15
CA ASN A 468 -4.69 -25.01 -27.70
C ASN A 468 -3.30 -25.13 -27.03
N GLY A 469 -3.15 -26.03 -26.05
CA GLY A 469 -1.88 -26.39 -25.45
C GLY A 469 -1.84 -26.21 -23.93
N GLN A 470 -0.73 -26.63 -23.31
CA GLN A 470 -0.61 -26.67 -21.85
C GLN A 470 -0.84 -25.30 -21.18
N LEU A 471 -0.39 -24.22 -21.80
CA LEU A 471 -0.53 -22.86 -21.23
C LEU A 471 -1.98 -22.38 -21.28
N ALA A 472 -2.73 -22.71 -22.35
CA ALA A 472 -4.16 -22.47 -22.42
C ALA A 472 -4.94 -23.32 -21.40
N GLU A 473 -4.51 -24.56 -21.15
CA GLU A 473 -5.08 -25.40 -20.11
C GLU A 473 -4.88 -24.80 -18.71
N ASN A 474 -3.68 -24.29 -18.42
CA ASN A 474 -3.37 -23.62 -17.16
C ASN A 474 -4.23 -22.37 -16.97
N ALA A 475 -4.35 -21.53 -18.00
CA ALA A 475 -5.22 -20.37 -17.99
C ALA A 475 -6.69 -20.75 -17.70
N ILE A 476 -7.19 -21.84 -18.29
CA ILE A 476 -8.56 -22.30 -18.00
C ILE A 476 -8.73 -22.75 -16.54
N LYS A 477 -7.73 -23.44 -15.97
CA LYS A 477 -7.76 -23.81 -14.54
C LYS A 477 -7.77 -22.57 -13.64
N GLN A 478 -7.01 -21.54 -14.02
CA GLN A 478 -7.01 -20.26 -13.31
C GLN A 478 -8.39 -19.59 -13.37
N ILE A 479 -8.99 -19.47 -14.55
CA ILE A 479 -10.35 -18.91 -14.72
C ILE A 479 -11.37 -19.68 -13.87
N GLU A 480 -11.26 -21.01 -13.82
CA GLU A 480 -12.13 -21.86 -13.01
C GLU A 480 -11.96 -21.57 -11.50
N ASN A 481 -10.73 -21.39 -11.03
CA ASN A 481 -10.45 -21.03 -9.65
C ASN A 481 -10.98 -19.63 -9.31
N ASP A 482 -10.73 -18.65 -10.18
CA ASP A 482 -11.20 -17.27 -10.01
C ASP A 482 -12.74 -17.21 -9.95
N MET A 483 -13.43 -18.00 -10.80
CA MET A 483 -14.88 -18.16 -10.74
C MET A 483 -15.35 -18.69 -9.38
N LYS A 484 -14.70 -19.74 -8.86
CA LYS A 484 -15.03 -20.32 -7.56
C LYS A 484 -14.79 -19.34 -6.42
N GLU A 485 -13.69 -18.60 -6.45
CA GLU A 485 -13.40 -17.55 -5.47
C GLU A 485 -14.47 -16.45 -5.49
N ARG A 486 -14.85 -15.97 -6.68
CA ARG A 486 -15.92 -14.96 -6.82
C ARG A 486 -17.24 -15.46 -6.22
N MET A 487 -17.64 -16.69 -6.51
CA MET A 487 -18.87 -17.27 -5.95
C MET A 487 -18.82 -17.39 -4.42
N ASN A 488 -17.67 -17.75 -3.85
CA ASN A 488 -17.50 -17.81 -2.38
C ASN A 488 -17.55 -16.42 -1.72
N ARG A 489 -17.19 -15.34 -2.43
CA ARG A 489 -17.28 -13.96 -1.93
C ARG A 489 -18.70 -13.39 -1.95
N GLN A 490 -19.62 -13.98 -2.73
CA GLN A 490 -21.01 -13.52 -2.84
C GLN A 490 -21.89 -13.90 -1.62
N SER A 491 -21.40 -14.71 -0.67
CA SER A 491 -22.17 -15.18 0.49
C SER A 491 -22.05 -14.33 1.77
N THR A 492 -21.67 -13.05 1.67
CA THR A 492 -21.43 -12.17 2.84
C THR A 492 -22.53 -11.13 3.02
N GLU A 493 -22.94 -10.84 4.26
CA GLU A 493 -23.89 -9.77 4.61
C GLU A 493 -23.28 -8.37 4.37
N TYR A 494 -24.06 -7.42 3.88
CA TYR A 494 -23.56 -6.09 3.52
C TYR A 494 -24.32 -4.95 4.21
N LYS A 495 -23.58 -3.95 4.72
CA LYS A 495 -24.10 -2.73 5.33
C LYS A 495 -23.62 -1.52 4.53
N MET A 496 -24.53 -0.83 3.84
CA MET A 496 -24.18 0.34 3.01
C MET A 496 -24.18 1.64 3.84
N LEU A 497 -23.12 2.44 3.72
CA LEU A 497 -23.02 3.79 4.29
C LEU A 497 -22.65 4.79 3.19
N LYS A 498 -23.45 5.84 3.00
CA LYS A 498 -23.13 6.95 2.08
C LYS A 498 -22.11 7.89 2.72
N ARG A 499 -21.07 8.31 2.00
CA ARG A 499 -20.08 9.30 2.49
C ARG A 499 -20.38 10.69 1.91
N GLY A 500 -20.58 11.68 2.78
CA GLY A 500 -20.64 13.10 2.42
C GLY A 500 -21.53 13.98 3.31
N LYS A 501 -20.90 14.58 4.34
CA LYS A 501 -21.25 15.69 5.25
C LYS A 501 -22.65 15.71 5.93
N GLU A 502 -22.57 15.69 7.26
CA GLU A 502 -23.61 15.76 8.29
C GLU A 502 -24.47 14.50 8.45
N TYR A 503 -24.23 13.83 9.58
CA TYR A 503 -24.95 12.70 10.11
C TYR A 503 -26.37 13.11 10.55
N HIS A 504 -27.26 13.45 9.63
CA HIS A 504 -28.68 13.54 9.95
C HIS A 504 -29.52 13.06 8.75
N ASP A 505 -30.31 12.01 9.00
CA ASP A 505 -31.36 11.43 8.15
C ASP A 505 -30.91 10.57 6.95
N CYS A 506 -30.69 9.27 7.20
CA CYS A 506 -30.56 8.24 6.17
C CYS A 506 -31.81 7.34 6.10
N ASP A 507 -32.30 7.06 4.88
CA ASP A 507 -33.19 5.92 4.62
C ASP A 507 -32.30 4.66 4.59
N THR A 508 -32.51 3.72 5.51
CA THR A 508 -31.71 2.49 5.60
C THR A 508 -32.24 1.46 4.62
N PHE A 509 -31.38 0.82 3.83
CA PHE A 509 -31.74 -0.34 3.02
C PHE A 509 -31.20 -1.62 3.68
N TYR A 510 -32.05 -2.64 3.82
CA TYR A 510 -31.65 -3.95 4.33
C TYR A 510 -31.89 -5.03 3.27
N PHE A 511 -30.91 -5.91 3.11
CA PHE A 511 -31.08 -7.17 2.38
C PHE A 511 -31.24 -8.29 3.41
N ARG A 512 -32.35 -9.03 3.32
CA ARG A 512 -32.58 -10.24 4.13
C ARG A 512 -32.73 -11.44 3.21
N LYS A 513 -32.01 -12.52 3.54
CA LYS A 513 -32.26 -13.85 2.98
C LYS A 513 -33.47 -14.44 3.70
N ASP A 514 -34.55 -14.67 2.97
CA ASP A 514 -35.65 -15.50 3.49
C ASP A 514 -35.31 -16.98 3.25
N GLU A 515 -35.96 -17.87 3.99
CA GLU A 515 -35.74 -19.33 3.99
C GLU A 515 -35.91 -19.98 2.59
N SER A 516 -36.42 -19.22 1.62
CA SER A 516 -36.63 -19.60 0.23
C SER A 516 -35.77 -18.83 -0.78
N THR A 517 -34.44 -18.83 -0.66
CA THR A 517 -33.45 -18.45 -1.71
C THR A 517 -33.60 -17.07 -2.42
N GLU A 518 -34.55 -16.22 -2.03
CA GLU A 518 -34.75 -14.89 -2.60
C GLU A 518 -34.19 -13.81 -1.66
N TYR A 519 -33.49 -12.82 -2.24
CA TYR A 519 -33.01 -11.64 -1.54
C TYR A 519 -34.09 -10.56 -1.58
N VAL A 520 -34.57 -10.11 -0.41
CA VAL A 520 -35.55 -9.01 -0.32
C VAL A 520 -34.85 -7.71 0.03
N LEU A 521 -34.92 -6.71 -0.85
CA LEU A 521 -34.51 -5.32 -0.57
C LEU A 521 -35.64 -4.60 0.19
N GLN A 522 -35.42 -4.21 1.44
CA GLN A 522 -36.34 -3.37 2.21
C GLN A 522 -35.76 -1.97 2.42
N MET A 523 -36.57 -0.93 2.14
CA MET A 523 -36.27 0.46 2.49
C MET A 523 -36.96 0.81 3.82
N GLU A 524 -36.21 1.28 4.80
CA GLU A 524 -36.73 1.78 6.06
C GLU A 524 -37.38 3.15 5.84
N ARG A 525 -38.70 3.24 6.07
CA ARG A 525 -39.48 4.45 5.81
C ARG A 525 -39.18 5.51 6.87
N ASN A 526 -38.53 6.62 6.50
CA ASN A 526 -38.55 7.80 7.36
C ASN A 526 -39.95 8.44 7.40
N LYS A 527 -40.45 8.71 8.61
CA LYS A 527 -41.73 9.39 8.82
C LYS A 527 -41.61 10.86 8.40
N GLY A 528 -42.26 11.23 7.30
CA GLY A 528 -42.58 12.64 7.01
C GLY A 528 -42.20 13.19 5.63
N ARG A 529 -41.58 12.41 4.73
CA ARG A 529 -41.33 12.82 3.34
C ARG A 529 -42.05 11.92 2.33
N LYS A 530 -42.48 12.51 1.22
CA LYS A 530 -43.01 11.78 0.06
C LYS A 530 -41.80 11.26 -0.73
N ASN A 531 -41.64 9.93 -0.77
CA ASN A 531 -40.46 9.28 -1.32
C ASN A 531 -40.77 8.63 -2.69
N PRO A 532 -39.78 8.57 -3.61
CA PRO A 532 -39.93 7.86 -4.88
C PRO A 532 -40.25 6.38 -4.66
N GLN A 533 -41.08 5.79 -5.52
CA GLN A 533 -41.39 4.37 -5.48
C GLN A 533 -40.33 3.58 -6.26
N ILE A 534 -39.81 2.51 -5.65
CA ILE A 534 -39.05 1.48 -6.35
C ILE A 534 -40.07 0.63 -7.11
N THR A 535 -40.00 0.63 -8.44
CA THR A 535 -40.92 -0.14 -9.28
C THR A 535 -40.27 -1.37 -9.90
N ASP A 536 -38.94 -1.42 -9.94
CA ASP A 536 -38.17 -2.56 -10.44
C ASP A 536 -36.74 -2.56 -9.87
N ILE A 537 -36.16 -3.75 -9.74
CA ILE A 537 -34.76 -3.96 -9.36
C ILE A 537 -34.16 -4.96 -10.34
N LYS A 538 -33.21 -4.51 -11.15
CA LYS A 538 -32.44 -5.40 -12.02
C LYS A 538 -31.12 -5.75 -11.35
N TRP A 539 -31.04 -6.98 -10.88
CA TRP A 539 -29.85 -7.52 -10.26
C TRP A 539 -28.76 -7.81 -11.30
N TYR A 540 -27.54 -7.44 -10.95
CA TYR A 540 -26.30 -7.83 -11.61
C TYR A 540 -25.45 -8.63 -10.60
N ASP A 541 -24.45 -9.35 -11.10
CA ASP A 541 -23.51 -10.08 -10.24
C ASP A 541 -22.59 -9.13 -9.45
N GLU A 542 -22.00 -9.63 -8.36
CA GLU A 542 -21.07 -8.91 -7.46
C GLU A 542 -21.67 -7.71 -6.70
N GLY A 543 -22.91 -7.84 -6.23
CA GLY A 543 -23.54 -6.78 -5.44
C GLY A 543 -23.90 -5.55 -6.26
N ARG A 544 -23.92 -5.68 -7.60
CA ARG A 544 -24.36 -4.63 -8.50
C ARG A 544 -25.85 -4.75 -8.76
N PHE A 545 -26.58 -3.64 -8.71
CA PHE A 545 -27.99 -3.64 -9.10
C PHE A 545 -28.42 -2.27 -9.62
N LEU A 546 -29.39 -2.26 -10.54
CA LEU A 546 -30.10 -1.07 -10.99
C LEU A 546 -31.43 -0.97 -10.25
N ILE A 547 -31.72 0.21 -9.71
CA ILE A 547 -33.03 0.52 -9.13
C ILE A 547 -33.80 1.39 -10.11
N LYS A 548 -35.01 0.97 -10.50
CA LYS A 548 -35.95 1.82 -11.25
C LYS A 548 -36.74 2.65 -10.25
N LEU A 549 -36.54 3.97 -10.31
CA LEU A 549 -37.26 4.92 -9.47
C LEU A 549 -38.32 5.64 -10.31
N VAL A 550 -39.51 5.80 -9.74
CA VAL A 550 -40.55 6.68 -10.28
C VAL A 550 -40.63 7.92 -9.41
N SER A 551 -40.26 9.06 -9.98
CA SER A 551 -40.46 10.38 -9.38
C SER A 551 -41.94 10.77 -9.41
N ASP A 552 -42.32 11.74 -8.57
CA ASP A 552 -43.70 12.21 -8.45
C ASP A 552 -44.29 12.78 -9.76
N ASP A 553 -43.47 13.17 -10.73
CA ASP A 553 -43.91 13.60 -12.07
C ASP A 553 -44.08 12.44 -13.07
N ARG A 554 -44.05 11.18 -12.58
CA ARG A 554 -44.15 9.93 -13.36
C ARG A 554 -43.11 9.80 -14.47
N LYS A 555 -41.99 10.52 -14.39
CA LYS A 555 -40.86 10.24 -15.27
C LYS A 555 -40.12 9.02 -14.73
N GLU A 556 -40.09 7.98 -15.56
CA GLU A 556 -39.26 6.81 -15.29
C GLU A 556 -37.81 7.18 -15.58
N CYS A 557 -36.93 7.00 -14.60
CA CYS A 557 -35.49 7.04 -14.85
C CYS A 557 -34.83 5.83 -14.17
N TYR A 558 -33.93 5.17 -14.91
CA TYR A 558 -32.94 4.30 -14.27
C TYR A 558 -31.90 5.22 -13.66
N SER A 559 -31.73 5.17 -12.34
CA SER A 559 -30.70 5.94 -11.65
C SER A 559 -29.73 4.99 -10.98
N VAL A 560 -28.50 5.02 -11.50
CA VAL A 560 -27.24 4.60 -10.85
C VAL A 560 -27.07 3.09 -10.63
N LEU A 561 -25.93 2.57 -11.10
CA LEU A 561 -25.37 1.28 -10.74
C LEU A 561 -24.85 1.38 -9.30
N TYR A 562 -25.51 0.71 -8.34
CA TYR A 562 -25.00 0.62 -6.98
C TYR A 562 -23.99 -0.53 -6.91
N ASP A 563 -22.86 -0.31 -6.25
CA ASP A 563 -21.84 -1.34 -5.97
C ASP A 563 -21.75 -1.50 -4.44
N ILE A 564 -21.99 -2.71 -3.96
CA ILE A 564 -21.86 -3.04 -2.55
C ILE A 564 -20.38 -3.29 -2.26
N ARG A 565 -19.65 -2.22 -1.91
CA ARG A 565 -18.26 -2.37 -1.48
C ARG A 565 -18.16 -2.97 -0.08
N TYR A 566 -17.31 -3.99 0.03
CA TYR A 566 -16.78 -4.50 1.28
C TYR A 566 -16.17 -3.35 2.09
N LYS A 567 -16.64 -3.18 3.33
CA LYS A 567 -15.83 -2.60 4.40
C LYS A 567 -15.60 -3.74 5.37
N SER A 568 -14.39 -4.30 5.42
CA SER A 568 -13.98 -5.06 6.60
C SER A 568 -13.96 -4.07 7.75
N VAL A 569 -15.06 -4.02 8.50
CA VAL A 569 -15.05 -3.42 9.83
C VAL A 569 -14.44 -4.46 10.74
N THR A 570 -13.13 -4.59 10.69
CA THR A 570 -12.35 -4.99 11.85
C THR A 570 -11.83 -3.69 12.45
N GLU A 571 -12.58 -3.26 13.47
CA GLU A 571 -12.18 -2.35 14.56
C GLU A 571 -11.84 -0.89 14.22
N CYS A 572 -12.83 -0.02 14.39
CA CYS A 572 -12.84 1.05 15.40
C CYS A 572 -14.29 1.26 15.86
#